data_AF-A0A2A2GPZ8-F1
#
_entry.id   AF-A0A2A2GPZ8-F1
#
_cell.length_a   1.000
_cell.length_b   1.000
_cell.length_c   1.000
_cell.angle_alpha   90.00
_cell.angle_beta   90.00
_cell.angle_gamma   90.00
#
_symmetry.space_group_name_H-M   'P 1'
#
loop_
_entity.id
_entity.type
_entity.pdbx_description
1 polymer ?
#
loop_
_entity_poly.entity_id
_entity_poly.type
_entity_poly.pdbx_seq_one_letter_code
_entity_poly.pdbx_strand_id
1 'polypeptide(L)'
;MDTNVALMTLQDKIPSTSLPLVKEKLEKASEDQISSLAILPLKSHIIGLILGLFLGAFGADRFYKGDIGLGIAKPALLLIAIIVWVIAIIVVESSHDIFVSFFIIGYLMLFAVWIWSIVDLLLVWKGIKQDNLKKSFRFLANLFPLKDNFLRVLA
;
A
#
# COMPACT_ATOMS: atom_id res chain seq x y z
N MET A 1 12.76 -26.28 8.22
CA MET A 1 13.49 -25.15 7.60
C MET A 1 14.16 -24.34 8.71
N ASP A 2 15.42 -23.92 8.54
CA ASP A 2 16.17 -23.14 9.55
C ASP A 2 15.60 -21.71 9.70
N THR A 3 15.59 -21.18 10.93
CA THR A 3 15.24 -19.80 11.29
C THR A 3 15.94 -18.74 10.44
N ASN A 4 17.23 -18.90 10.14
CA ASN A 4 18.00 -17.93 9.36
C ASN A 4 17.52 -17.88 7.90
N VAL A 5 17.20 -19.05 7.32
CA VAL A 5 16.63 -19.15 5.97
C VAL A 5 15.23 -18.50 5.95
N ALA A 6 14.42 -18.76 6.98
CA ALA A 6 13.11 -18.13 7.13
C ALA A 6 13.22 -16.60 7.18
N LEU A 7 14.15 -16.08 7.98
CA LEU A 7 14.37 -14.66 8.14
C LEU A 7 14.78 -13.99 6.82
N MET A 8 15.67 -14.62 6.05
CA MET A 8 16.07 -14.12 4.73
C MET A 8 14.88 -13.99 3.76
N THR A 9 13.96 -14.96 3.77
CA THR A 9 12.76 -14.88 2.90
C THR A 9 11.76 -13.80 3.32
N LEU A 10 11.73 -13.46 4.62
CA LEU A 10 10.79 -12.51 5.18
C LEU A 10 11.33 -11.08 5.19
N GLN A 11 12.64 -10.87 5.28
CA GLN A 11 13.25 -9.57 5.57
C GLN A 11 12.83 -8.47 4.58
N ASP A 12 12.68 -8.83 3.31
CA ASP A 12 12.26 -7.88 2.27
C ASP A 12 10.76 -7.64 2.29
N LYS A 13 9.98 -8.60 2.80
CA LYS A 13 8.50 -8.56 2.81
C LYS A 13 7.91 -7.87 4.03
N ILE A 14 8.69 -7.66 5.10
CA ILE A 14 8.23 -7.04 6.36
C ILE A 14 9.00 -5.76 6.67
N PRO A 15 8.57 -4.95 7.66
CA PRO A 15 9.31 -3.79 8.12
C PRO A 15 10.65 -4.18 8.76
N SER A 16 11.71 -3.46 8.44
CA SER A 16 13.04 -3.70 9.02
C SER A 16 13.06 -3.50 10.54
N THR A 17 12.24 -2.58 11.05
CA THR A 17 12.07 -2.31 12.49
C THR A 17 11.53 -3.49 13.27
N SER A 18 10.80 -4.42 12.62
CA SER A 18 10.25 -5.61 13.26
C SER A 18 11.14 -6.85 13.14
N LEU A 19 12.28 -6.77 12.45
CA LEU A 19 13.17 -7.93 12.24
C LEU A 19 13.65 -8.58 13.54
N PRO A 20 14.10 -7.83 14.57
CA PRO A 20 14.55 -8.45 15.82
C PRO A 20 13.42 -9.23 16.50
N LEU A 21 12.20 -8.67 16.51
CA LEU A 21 11.02 -9.31 17.09
C LEU A 21 10.61 -10.56 16.31
N VAL A 22 10.63 -10.51 14.97
CA VAL A 22 10.32 -11.68 14.13
C VAL A 22 11.35 -12.78 14.35
N LYS A 23 12.65 -12.44 14.43
CA LYS A 23 13.71 -13.40 14.73
C LYS A 23 13.47 -14.11 16.06
N GLU A 24 13.20 -13.37 17.13
CA GLU A 24 12.92 -13.94 18.46
C GLU A 24 11.72 -14.91 18.42
N LYS A 25 10.69 -14.61 17.62
CA LYS A 25 9.52 -15.49 17.46
C LYS A 25 9.81 -16.73 16.64
N LEU A 26 10.65 -16.63 15.61
CA LEU A 26 11.08 -17.77 14.81
C LEU A 26 11.94 -18.73 15.64
N GLU A 27 12.84 -18.22 16.49
CA GLU A 27 13.66 -19.03 17.39
C GLU A 27 12.84 -19.85 18.40
N LYS A 28 11.62 -19.40 18.71
CA LYS A 28 10.68 -20.09 19.61
C LYS A 28 9.70 -20.99 18.86
N ALA A 29 9.66 -20.93 17.52
CA ALA A 29 8.76 -21.71 16.69
C ALA A 29 9.35 -23.09 16.35
N SER A 30 8.51 -24.09 16.16
CA SER A 30 8.95 -25.41 15.69
C SER A 30 9.29 -25.39 14.19
N GLU A 31 10.09 -26.34 13.73
CA GLU A 31 10.47 -26.43 12.31
C GLU A 31 9.27 -26.54 11.36
N ASP A 32 8.20 -27.22 11.78
CA ASP A 32 6.96 -27.36 11.00
C ASP A 32 6.26 -26.00 10.84
N GLN A 33 6.26 -25.18 11.90
CA GLN A 33 5.67 -23.85 11.88
C GLN A 33 6.48 -22.89 10.98
N ILE A 34 7.81 -22.99 11.05
CA ILE A 34 8.71 -22.21 10.18
C ILE A 34 8.50 -22.60 8.71
N SER A 35 8.40 -23.90 8.43
CA SER A 35 8.14 -24.42 7.07
C SER A 35 6.76 -23.98 6.55
N SER A 36 5.75 -23.94 7.43
CA SER A 36 4.41 -23.45 7.08
C SER A 36 4.34 -21.93 6.90
N LEU A 37 5.21 -21.17 7.57
CA LEU A 37 5.32 -19.73 7.37
C LEU A 37 5.92 -19.40 5.99
N ALA A 38 6.82 -20.25 5.47
CA ALA A 38 7.46 -20.06 4.17
C ALA A 38 6.46 -20.07 3.00
N ILE A 39 5.41 -20.88 3.11
CA ILE A 39 4.36 -21.02 2.09
C ILE A 39 3.26 -19.97 2.22
N LEU A 40 3.33 -19.10 3.24
CA LEU A 40 2.31 -18.11 3.49
C LEU A 40 2.28 -17.06 2.37
N PRO A 41 1.11 -16.76 1.77
CA PRO A 41 1.06 -15.87 0.61
C PRO A 41 1.24 -14.41 1.05
N LEU A 42 2.49 -13.96 1.04
CA LEU A 42 2.91 -12.60 1.34
C LEU A 42 3.06 -11.78 0.06
N LYS A 43 2.47 -10.58 0.04
CA LYS A 43 2.48 -9.69 -1.12
C LYS A 43 3.84 -9.01 -1.29
N SER A 44 4.20 -8.71 -2.53
CA SER A 44 5.43 -7.97 -2.84
C SER A 44 5.15 -6.47 -2.87
N HIS A 45 5.82 -5.72 -2.02
CA HIS A 45 5.76 -4.26 -2.00
C HIS A 45 6.31 -3.63 -3.30
N ILE A 46 7.24 -4.32 -3.98
CA ILE A 46 7.74 -3.91 -5.31
C ILE A 46 6.65 -4.05 -6.38
N ILE A 47 5.87 -5.14 -6.35
CA ILE A 47 4.71 -5.28 -7.26
C ILE A 47 3.69 -4.17 -6.97
N GLY A 48 3.44 -3.87 -5.69
CA GLY A 48 2.59 -2.75 -5.29
C GLY A 48 3.06 -1.41 -5.88
N LEU A 49 4.37 -1.13 -5.84
CA LEU A 49 4.93 0.08 -6.46
C LEU A 49 4.79 0.10 -7.98
N ILE A 50 5.11 -1.00 -8.65
CA ILE A 50 5.02 -1.10 -10.11
C ILE A 50 3.58 -0.83 -10.54
N LEU A 51 2.61 -1.46 -9.87
CA LEU A 51 1.20 -1.20 -10.11
C LEU A 51 0.83 0.25 -9.81
N GLY A 52 1.39 0.87 -8.78
CA GLY A 52 1.10 2.26 -8.44
C GLY A 52 1.66 3.24 -9.46
N LEU A 53 2.86 2.98 -9.98
CA LEU A 53 3.51 3.84 -10.96
C LEU A 53 2.82 3.81 -12.32
N PHE A 54 2.44 2.62 -12.80
CA PHE A 54 1.87 2.46 -14.15
C PHE A 54 0.34 2.45 -14.18
N LEU A 55 -0.31 1.98 -13.11
CA LEU A 55 -1.75 1.75 -13.04
C LEU A 55 -2.39 2.35 -11.78
N GLY A 56 -1.66 3.20 -11.05
CA GLY A 56 -2.13 3.79 -9.79
C GLY A 56 -3.33 4.71 -9.98
N ALA A 57 -3.41 5.43 -11.10
CA ALA A 57 -4.57 6.26 -11.42
C ALA A 57 -5.89 5.46 -11.49
N PHE A 58 -5.81 4.16 -11.80
CA PHE A 58 -6.93 3.22 -11.82
C PHE A 58 -7.12 2.45 -10.51
N GLY A 59 -6.29 2.71 -9.49
CA GLY A 59 -6.39 2.06 -8.18
C GLY A 59 -5.74 0.68 -8.07
N ALA A 60 -5.00 0.23 -9.08
CA ALA A 60 -4.46 -1.14 -9.15
C ALA A 60 -3.55 -1.50 -7.96
N ASP A 61 -2.75 -0.57 -7.48
CA ASP A 61 -1.90 -0.71 -6.30
C ASP A 61 -2.69 -0.91 -5.01
N ARG A 62 -3.80 -0.18 -4.87
CA ARG A 62 -4.71 -0.28 -3.73
C ARG A 62 -5.53 -1.56 -3.77
N PHE A 63 -6.01 -1.97 -4.93
CA PHE A 63 -6.64 -3.30 -5.09
C PHE A 63 -5.64 -4.42 -4.80
N TYR A 64 -4.41 -4.31 -5.30
CA TYR A 64 -3.36 -5.27 -5.00
C TYR A 64 -3.05 -5.34 -3.52
N LYS A 65 -2.95 -4.20 -2.82
CA LYS A 65 -2.78 -4.17 -1.36
C LYS A 65 -4.00 -4.79 -0.65
N GLY A 66 -5.20 -4.53 -1.12
CA GLY A 66 -6.49 -4.95 -0.54
C GLY A 66 -7.34 -3.80 0.00
N ASP A 67 -6.92 -2.55 -0.22
CA ASP A 67 -7.65 -1.34 0.19
C ASP A 67 -8.70 -0.98 -0.88
N ILE A 68 -9.81 -1.72 -0.92
CA ILE A 68 -10.82 -1.57 -1.99
C ILE A 68 -11.38 -0.14 -2.05
N GLY A 69 -11.65 0.49 -0.89
CA GLY A 69 -12.20 1.85 -0.83
C GLY A 69 -11.29 2.87 -1.52
N LEU A 70 -9.99 2.87 -1.21
CA LEU A 70 -9.01 3.74 -1.89
C LEU A 70 -8.79 3.33 -3.35
N GLY A 71 -8.91 2.04 -3.66
CA GLY A 71 -8.86 1.53 -5.03
C GLY A 71 -9.97 2.09 -5.92
N ILE A 72 -11.18 2.26 -5.39
CA ILE A 72 -12.31 2.89 -6.10
C ILE A 72 -12.18 4.43 -6.11
N ALA A 73 -11.68 5.02 -5.03
CA ALA A 73 -11.55 6.47 -4.93
C ALA A 73 -10.61 7.07 -5.99
N LYS A 74 -9.49 6.40 -6.32
CA LYS A 74 -8.54 6.88 -7.33
C LYS A 74 -9.15 7.09 -8.73
N PRO A 75 -9.77 6.08 -9.37
CA PRO A 75 -10.40 6.27 -10.66
C PRO A 75 -11.61 7.22 -10.60
N ALA A 76 -12.37 7.25 -9.51
CA ALA A 76 -13.46 8.21 -9.34
C ALA A 76 -12.95 9.66 -9.36
N LEU A 77 -11.86 9.95 -8.64
CA LEU A 77 -11.22 11.27 -8.64
C LEU A 77 -10.68 11.64 -10.03
N LEU A 78 -10.10 10.68 -10.75
CA LEU A 78 -9.65 10.89 -12.13
C LEU A 78 -10.82 11.25 -13.06
N LEU A 79 -11.94 10.54 -12.98
CA LEU A 79 -13.13 10.82 -13.79
C LEU A 79 -13.70 12.21 -13.50
N ILE A 80 -13.81 12.58 -12.22
CA ILE A 80 -14.26 13.91 -11.81
C ILE A 80 -13.34 14.99 -12.38
N ALA A 81 -12.01 14.81 -12.30
CA ALA A 81 -11.05 15.75 -12.85
C ALA A 81 -11.22 15.91 -14.37
N ILE A 82 -11.42 14.82 -15.11
CA ILE A 82 -11.66 14.84 -16.56
C ILE A 82 -12.94 15.61 -16.88
N ILE A 83 -14.05 15.34 -16.17
CA ILE A 83 -15.33 16.02 -16.39
C ILE A 83 -15.19 17.53 -16.16
N VAL A 84 -14.53 17.94 -15.08
CA VAL A 84 -14.28 19.36 -14.77
C VAL A 84 -13.45 20.02 -15.88
N TRP A 85 -12.41 19.35 -16.38
CA TRP A 85 -11.58 19.86 -17.48
C TRP A 85 -12.37 20.00 -18.78
N VAL A 86 -13.23 19.05 -19.13
CA VAL A 86 -14.08 19.12 -20.32
C VAL A 86 -15.06 20.29 -20.23
N ILE A 87 -15.71 20.48 -19.08
CA ILE A 87 -16.62 21.61 -18.85
C ILE A 87 -15.85 22.93 -18.96
N ALA A 88 -14.65 23.01 -18.36
CA ALA A 88 -13.82 24.21 -18.44
C ALA A 88 -13.52 24.60 -19.89
N ILE A 89 -13.17 23.63 -20.76
CA ILE A 89 -12.93 23.89 -22.19
C ILE A 89 -14.17 24.44 -22.89
N ILE A 90 -15.36 23.92 -22.60
CA ILE A 90 -16.61 24.36 -23.24
C ILE A 90 -16.99 25.78 -22.80
N VAL A 91 -16.86 26.10 -21.51
CA VAL A 91 -17.24 27.42 -20.96
C VAL A 91 -16.34 28.54 -21.50
N VAL A 92 -15.09 28.20 -21.81
CA VAL A 92 -13.99 29.11 -22.13
C VAL A 92 -14.14 29.87 -23.45
N GLU A 93 -14.93 29.39 -24.41
CA GLU A 93 -15.18 30.11 -25.67
C GLU A 93 -15.89 31.48 -25.47
N SER A 94 -16.35 31.75 -24.24
CA SER A 94 -17.18 32.92 -23.91
C SER A 94 -16.39 34.15 -23.43
N SER A 95 -15.15 34.00 -22.94
CA SER A 95 -14.32 35.14 -22.44
C SER A 95 -12.84 34.78 -22.15
N HIS A 96 -11.90 35.57 -22.67
CA HIS A 96 -10.46 35.33 -22.52
C HIS A 96 -9.90 35.49 -21.10
N ASP A 97 -10.47 36.36 -20.26
CA ASP A 97 -9.96 36.59 -18.89
C ASP A 97 -10.35 35.45 -17.93
N ILE A 98 -11.53 34.86 -18.15
CA ILE A 98 -11.99 33.68 -17.41
C ILE A 98 -11.12 32.47 -17.77
N PHE A 99 -10.69 32.35 -19.03
CA PHE A 99 -9.85 31.24 -19.51
C PHE A 99 -8.54 31.08 -18.74
N VAL A 100 -7.78 32.15 -18.55
CA VAL A 100 -6.47 32.07 -17.87
C VAL A 100 -6.62 31.60 -16.42
N SER A 101 -7.66 32.09 -15.73
CA SER A 101 -7.91 31.76 -14.32
C SER A 101 -8.27 30.27 -14.13
N PHE A 102 -9.11 29.71 -15.00
CA PHE A 102 -9.50 28.29 -14.95
C PHE A 102 -8.31 27.36 -15.22
N PHE A 103 -7.42 27.72 -16.15
CA PHE A 103 -6.23 26.91 -16.45
C PHE A 103 -5.24 26.89 -15.29
N ILE A 104 -5.02 28.03 -14.62
CA ILE A 104 -4.14 28.10 -13.44
C ILE A 104 -4.68 27.21 -12.32
N ILE A 105 -5.98 27.33 -12.01
CA ILE A 105 -6.63 26.51 -10.97
C ILE A 105 -6.55 25.02 -11.32
N GLY A 106 -6.84 24.67 -12.57
CA GLY A 106 -6.75 23.28 -13.05
C GLY A 106 -5.35 22.71 -12.92
N TYR A 107 -4.31 23.48 -13.26
CA TYR A 107 -2.92 23.04 -13.15
C TYR A 107 -2.50 22.86 -11.68
N LEU A 108 -2.88 23.78 -10.79
CA LEU A 108 -2.63 23.64 -9.35
C LEU A 108 -3.31 22.39 -8.76
N MET A 109 -4.54 22.09 -9.18
CA MET A 109 -5.25 20.89 -8.76
C MET A 109 -4.53 19.62 -9.24
N LEU A 110 -4.10 19.57 -10.50
CA LEU A 110 -3.35 18.43 -11.05
C LEU A 110 -2.01 18.24 -10.31
N PHE A 111 -1.32 19.33 -9.99
CA PHE A 111 -0.07 19.28 -9.23
C PHE A 111 -0.29 18.73 -7.81
N ALA A 112 -1.36 19.15 -7.13
CA ALA A 112 -1.73 18.61 -5.82
C ALA A 112 -2.06 17.10 -5.87
N VAL A 113 -2.80 16.66 -6.89
CA VAL A 113 -3.11 15.23 -7.11
C VAL A 113 -1.84 14.43 -7.40
N TRP A 114 -0.90 15.01 -8.15
CA TRP A 114 0.39 14.39 -8.43
C TRP A 114 1.22 14.20 -7.15
N ILE A 115 1.33 15.23 -6.29
CA ILE A 115 1.99 15.12 -4.98
C ILE A 115 1.32 14.04 -4.13
N TRP A 116 -0.01 14.07 -4.03
CA TRP A 116 -0.76 13.06 -3.28
C TRP A 116 -0.48 11.65 -3.80
N SER A 117 -0.45 11.46 -5.11
CA SER A 117 -0.17 10.16 -5.74
C SER A 117 1.24 9.64 -5.39
N ILE A 118 2.25 10.51 -5.34
CA ILE A 118 3.61 10.14 -4.91
C ILE A 118 3.64 9.73 -3.43
N VAL A 119 2.96 10.48 -2.56
CA VAL A 119 2.83 10.12 -1.14
C VAL A 119 2.09 8.79 -0.99
N ASP A 120 1.06 8.55 -1.79
CA ASP A 120 0.27 7.33 -1.80
C ASP A 120 1.11 6.08 -2.08
N LEU A 121 2.08 6.17 -3.01
CA LEU A 121 3.02 5.07 -3.29
C LEU A 121 3.81 4.65 -2.05
N LEU A 122 4.24 5.62 -1.23
CA LEU A 122 4.94 5.33 0.03
C LEU A 122 4.01 4.66 1.05
N LEU A 123 2.74 5.06 1.09
CA LEU A 123 1.73 4.44 1.94
C LEU A 123 1.44 3.00 1.50
N VAL A 124 1.38 2.73 0.20
CA VAL A 124 1.22 1.36 -0.33
C VAL A 124 2.42 0.49 0.03
N TRP A 125 3.64 0.99 -0.19
CA TRP A 125 4.87 0.26 0.19
C TRP A 125 4.85 -0.12 1.66
N LYS A 126 4.66 0.88 2.54
CA LYS A 126 4.67 0.67 4.00
C LYS A 126 3.52 -0.24 4.41
N GLY A 127 2.34 -0.02 3.85
CA GLY A 127 1.14 -0.77 4.15
C GLY A 127 1.27 -2.26 3.80
N ILE A 128 1.80 -2.61 2.62
CA ILE A 128 2.02 -4.01 2.24
C ILE A 128 2.98 -4.71 3.21
N LYS A 129 4.07 -4.05 3.60
CA LYS A 129 5.02 -4.61 4.58
C LYS A 129 4.36 -4.83 5.94
N GLN A 130 3.56 -3.86 6.40
CA GLN A 130 2.78 -3.98 7.64
C GLN A 130 1.76 -5.13 7.56
N ASP A 131 1.00 -5.23 6.47
CA ASP A 131 -0.01 -6.28 6.28
C ASP A 131 0.63 -7.68 6.27
N ASN A 132 1.78 -7.82 5.61
CA ASN A 132 2.59 -9.04 5.63
C ASN A 132 3.04 -9.40 7.05
N LEU A 133 3.56 -8.43 7.82
CA LEU A 133 3.95 -8.65 9.22
C LEU A 133 2.77 -9.13 10.06
N LYS A 134 1.62 -8.44 9.98
CA LYS A 134 0.40 -8.83 10.71
C LYS A 134 -0.07 -10.23 10.34
N LYS A 135 0.12 -10.65 9.08
CA LYS A 135 -0.27 -11.98 8.61
C LYS A 135 0.66 -13.07 9.13
N SER A 136 1.97 -12.87 9.05
CA SER A 136 2.97 -13.77 9.63
C SER A 136 2.77 -13.94 11.14
N PHE A 137 2.49 -12.85 11.83
CA PHE A 137 2.26 -12.85 13.26
C PHE A 137 0.96 -13.52 13.69
N ARG A 138 -0.15 -13.28 12.97
CA ARG A 138 -1.40 -14.01 13.19
C ARG A 138 -1.22 -15.52 12.97
N PHE A 139 -0.45 -15.90 11.96
CA PHE A 139 -0.14 -17.31 11.71
C PHE A 139 0.60 -17.95 12.89
N LEU A 140 1.69 -17.31 13.36
CA LEU A 140 2.44 -17.79 14.53
C LEU A 140 1.61 -17.76 15.82
N ALA A 141 0.71 -16.79 16.00
CA ALA A 141 -0.19 -16.70 17.15
C ALA A 141 -1.34 -17.71 17.12
N ASN A 142 -1.75 -18.21 15.96
CA ASN A 142 -2.71 -19.32 15.92
C ASN A 142 -2.06 -20.66 16.29
N LEU A 143 -0.73 -20.71 16.26
CA LEU A 143 0.07 -21.88 16.58
C LEU A 143 0.60 -21.88 18.03
N PHE A 144 0.49 -20.75 18.72
CA PHE A 144 0.81 -20.59 20.15
C PHE A 144 -0.26 -19.71 20.81
N PRO A 145 -0.86 -20.08 21.95
CA PRO A 145 -1.62 -19.11 22.74
C PRO A 145 -0.66 -18.04 23.28
N LEU A 146 -0.42 -16.97 22.49
CA LEU A 146 0.49 -15.89 22.84
C LEU A 146 -0.24 -14.89 23.74
N LYS A 147 0.36 -14.66 24.93
CA LYS A 147 -0.13 -13.74 25.96
C LYS A 147 -0.26 -12.29 25.44
N ASP A 148 -1.26 -11.59 25.97
CA ASP A 148 -1.93 -10.34 25.53
C ASP A 148 -1.09 -9.14 25.04
N ASN A 149 0.24 -9.14 25.21
CA ASN A 149 1.10 -8.03 24.77
C ASN A 149 1.19 -7.87 23.23
N PHE A 150 0.67 -8.83 22.46
CA PHE A 150 0.74 -8.86 21.00
C PHE A 150 -0.23 -7.90 20.31
N LEU A 151 -1.41 -7.68 20.91
CA LEU A 151 -2.43 -6.78 20.36
C LEU A 151 -1.99 -5.32 20.38
N ARG A 152 -1.06 -4.96 21.30
CA ARG A 152 -0.50 -3.60 21.40
C ARG A 152 0.45 -3.22 20.26
N VAL A 153 1.01 -4.20 19.54
CA VAL A 153 1.87 -3.97 18.36
C VAL A 153 1.05 -3.96 17.06
N LEU A 154 -0.19 -4.46 17.12
CA LEU A 154 -1.12 -4.52 15.98
C LEU A 154 -2.01 -3.27 15.84
N ALA A 155 -2.15 -2.50 16.93
CA ALA A 155 -2.79 -1.19 17.01
C ALA A 155 -1.85 -0.10 16.49
#